data_AF-A0A8J2VNF3-F1
#
_entry.id   AF-A0A8J2VNF3-F1
#
_cell.length_a   1.000
_cell.length_b   1.000
_cell.length_c   1.000
_cell.angle_alpha   90.00
_cell.angle_beta   90.00
_cell.angle_gamma   90.00
#
_symmetry.space_group_name_H-M   'P 1'
#
loop_
_entity.id
_entity.type
_entity.pdbx_description
1 polymer ?
#
loop_
_entity_poly.entity_id
_entity_poly.type
_entity_poly.pdbx_seq_one_letter_code
_entity_poly.pdbx_strand_id
1 'polypeptide(L)'
;MSPKMAGGWMSEDFDKERLAALAARRAAEFEGPDHRSLEARYGPGSFGCHEALHVTNLVVELMERELAGHGAVLLDAFWYGKVREAQALLYSAYSQVAQVHLAAPLPEEESLDSGSAH
;
A
#
# COMPACT_ATOMS: atom_id res chain seq x y z
N MET A 1 -4.44 -37.25 -5.78
CA MET A 1 -3.70 -36.48 -4.74
C MET A 1 -4.35 -35.11 -4.66
N SER A 2 -5.11 -34.84 -3.60
CA SER A 2 -5.73 -33.53 -3.40
C SER A 2 -4.66 -32.50 -3.03
N PRO A 3 -4.63 -31.29 -3.63
CA PRO A 3 -3.75 -30.23 -3.17
C PRO A 3 -4.26 -29.76 -1.80
N LYS A 4 -3.50 -30.06 -0.76
CA LYS A 4 -3.76 -29.58 0.59
C LYS A 4 -3.40 -28.09 0.64
N MET A 5 -4.43 -27.23 0.63
CA MET A 5 -4.47 -25.90 1.26
C MET A 5 -3.16 -25.08 1.26
N ALA A 6 -2.67 -24.67 0.08
CA ALA A 6 -1.51 -23.79 -0.03
C ALA A 6 -1.77 -22.35 0.49
N GLY A 7 -3.04 -21.94 0.63
CA GLY A 7 -3.39 -20.56 0.98
C GLY A 7 -3.14 -20.16 2.44
N GLY A 8 -3.15 -21.11 3.39
CA GLY A 8 -2.98 -20.81 4.81
C GLY A 8 -1.54 -20.47 5.19
N TRP A 9 -0.58 -21.29 4.72
CA TRP A 9 0.85 -21.11 5.03
C TRP A 9 1.43 -19.87 4.36
N MET A 10 1.03 -19.57 3.11
CA MET A 10 1.51 -18.37 2.42
C MET A 10 1.09 -17.08 3.14
N SER A 11 -0.10 -17.03 3.74
CA SER A 11 -0.55 -15.86 4.49
C SER A 11 0.21 -15.64 5.79
N GLU A 12 0.60 -16.71 6.49
CA GLU A 12 1.39 -16.64 7.73
C GLU A 12 2.82 -16.18 7.43
N ASP A 13 3.41 -16.65 6.32
CA ASP A 13 4.73 -16.21 5.87
C ASP A 13 4.73 -14.73 5.46
N PHE A 14 3.70 -14.26 4.75
CA PHE A 14 3.55 -12.85 4.41
C PHE A 14 3.41 -11.94 5.64
N ASP A 15 2.64 -12.37 6.66
CA ASP A 15 2.48 -11.57 7.87
C ASP A 15 3.78 -11.50 8.68
N LYS A 16 4.52 -12.61 8.74
CA LYS A 16 5.84 -12.64 9.36
C LYS A 16 6.84 -11.71 8.66
N GLU A 17 6.87 -11.74 7.33
CA GLU A 17 7.69 -10.83 6.52
C GLU A 17 7.32 -9.36 6.79
N ARG A 18 6.02 -9.04 6.75
CA ARG A 18 5.49 -7.71 7.03
C ARG A 18 5.88 -7.21 8.43
N LEU A 19 5.75 -8.05 9.46
CA LEU A 19 6.11 -7.70 10.84
C LEU A 19 7.62 -7.49 11.00
N ALA A 20 8.45 -8.30 10.35
CA ALA A 20 9.90 -8.11 10.35
C ALA A 20 10.31 -6.79 9.67
N ALA A 21 9.74 -6.49 8.51
CA ALA A 21 9.98 -5.22 7.80
C ALA A 21 9.54 -4.00 8.63
N LEU A 22 8.37 -4.07 9.28
CA LEU A 22 7.86 -3.02 10.15
C LEU A 22 8.77 -2.80 11.37
N ALA A 23 9.24 -3.87 12.02
CA ALA A 23 10.15 -3.79 13.15
C ALA A 23 11.50 -3.15 12.74
N ALA A 24 12.06 -3.57 11.61
CA ALA A 24 13.28 -2.98 11.06
C ALA A 24 13.11 -1.48 10.76
N ARG A 25 11.98 -1.09 10.18
CA ARG A 25 11.69 0.33 9.90
C ARG A 25 11.57 1.14 11.18
N ARG A 26 10.83 0.66 12.18
CA ARG A 26 10.69 1.33 13.48
C ARG A 26 12.03 1.49 14.19
N ALA A 27 12.91 0.50 14.11
CA ALA A 27 14.25 0.59 14.68
C ALA A 27 15.09 1.69 13.98
N ALA A 28 15.00 1.80 12.65
CA ALA A 28 15.72 2.82 11.88
C ALA A 28 15.21 4.25 12.11
N GLU A 29 13.91 4.45 12.38
CA GLU A 29 13.33 5.78 12.64
C GLU A 29 13.90 6.43 13.92
N PHE A 30 14.33 5.65 14.92
CA PHE A 30 14.98 6.19 16.13
C PHE A 30 16.26 6.97 15.81
N GLU A 31 16.86 6.73 14.64
CA GLU A 31 18.13 7.32 14.20
C GLU A 31 17.95 8.43 13.15
N GLY A 32 16.71 8.71 12.72
CA GLY A 32 16.39 9.63 11.62
C GLY A 32 16.19 11.10 12.03
N PRO A 33 16.27 12.06 11.07
CA PRO A 33 16.07 13.49 11.32
C PRO A 33 14.59 13.90 11.42
N ASP A 34 13.64 13.06 10.98
CA ASP A 34 12.20 13.26 11.18
C ASP A 34 11.78 12.46 12.42
N HIS A 35 11.43 13.16 13.49
CA HIS A 35 11.11 12.53 14.79
C HIS A 35 9.67 12.04 14.90
N ARG A 36 8.85 12.16 13.85
CA ARG A 36 7.46 11.68 13.86
C ARG A 36 7.42 10.16 13.71
N SER A 37 6.46 9.53 14.39
CA SER A 37 6.25 8.08 14.28
C SER A 37 5.86 7.68 12.84
N LEU A 38 6.07 6.40 12.51
CA LEU A 38 5.62 5.85 11.23
C LEU A 38 4.11 6.02 11.03
N GLU A 39 3.33 5.86 12.10
CA GLU A 39 1.89 6.03 12.09
C GLU A 39 1.50 7.46 11.71
N ALA A 40 2.21 8.48 12.21
CA ALA A 40 1.96 9.87 11.83
C ALA A 40 2.37 10.15 10.37
N ARG A 41 3.43 9.51 9.87
CA ARG A 41 3.98 9.77 8.52
C ARG A 41 3.28 8.99 7.40
N TYR A 42 2.78 7.80 7.70
CA TYR A 42 2.26 6.83 6.71
C TYR A 42 0.87 6.28 7.04
N GLY A 43 0.27 6.64 8.19
CA GLY A 43 -1.09 6.24 8.54
C GLY A 43 -2.17 6.98 7.71
N PRO A 44 -3.45 6.55 7.80
CA PRO A 44 -4.57 7.25 7.15
C PRO A 44 -4.57 8.76 7.43
N GLY A 45 -4.92 9.57 6.43
CA GLY A 45 -4.86 11.05 6.51
C GLY A 45 -3.46 11.66 6.32
N SER A 46 -2.38 10.87 6.37
CA SER A 46 -1.02 11.37 6.13
C SER A 46 -0.67 11.47 4.65
N PHE A 47 0.29 12.33 4.31
CA PHE A 47 0.87 12.41 2.97
C PHE A 47 1.48 11.06 2.53
N GLY A 48 2.13 10.31 3.43
CA GLY A 48 2.70 9.01 3.08
C GLY A 48 1.64 7.98 2.68
N CYS A 49 0.45 8.04 3.27
CA CYS A 49 -0.68 7.20 2.85
C CYS A 49 -1.25 7.64 1.48
N HIS A 50 -1.28 8.94 1.21
CA HIS A 50 -1.65 9.47 -0.11
C HIS A 50 -0.71 8.94 -1.21
N GLU A 51 0.61 8.99 -0.98
CA GLU A 51 1.59 8.47 -1.92
C GLU A 51 1.43 6.97 -2.15
N ALA A 52 1.14 6.19 -1.10
CA ALA A 52 0.89 4.76 -1.24
C ALA A 52 -0.36 4.47 -2.11
N LEU A 53 -1.43 5.25 -1.95
CA LEU A 53 -2.62 5.17 -2.80
C LEU A 53 -2.31 5.56 -4.24
N HIS A 54 -1.54 6.63 -4.45
CA HIS A 54 -1.12 7.08 -5.77
C HIS A 54 -0.30 6.00 -6.50
N VAL A 55 0.72 5.45 -5.84
CA VAL A 55 1.56 4.37 -6.39
C VAL A 55 0.72 3.13 -6.68
N THR A 56 -0.22 2.77 -5.82
CA THR A 56 -1.12 1.63 -6.06
C THR A 56 -1.92 1.82 -7.36
N ASN A 57 -2.46 3.03 -7.58
CA ASN A 57 -3.17 3.36 -8.81
C ASN A 57 -2.27 3.26 -10.05
N LEU A 58 -1.02 3.76 -9.96
CA LEU A 58 -0.04 3.63 -11.05
C LEU A 58 0.23 2.17 -11.43
N VAL A 59 0.33 1.27 -10.44
CA VAL A 59 0.54 -0.16 -10.69
C VAL A 59 -0.68 -0.78 -11.37
N VAL A 60 -1.90 -0.46 -10.93
CA VAL A 60 -3.15 -0.95 -11.57
C VAL A 60 -3.23 -0.50 -13.03
N GLU A 61 -2.90 0.77 -13.32
CA GLU A 61 -2.86 1.29 -14.68
C GLU A 61 -1.78 0.64 -15.54
N LEU A 62 -0.60 0.39 -14.96
CA LEU A 62 0.49 -0.30 -15.64
C LEU A 62 0.10 -1.74 -16.00
N MET A 63 -0.58 -2.45 -15.10
CA MET A 63 -1.08 -3.79 -15.36
C MET A 63 -2.09 -3.81 -16.51
N GLU A 64 -3.00 -2.83 -16.58
CA GLU A 64 -3.95 -2.71 -17.69
C GLU A 64 -3.22 -2.48 -19.01
N ARG A 65 -2.33 -1.47 -19.04
CA ARG A 65 -1.70 -1.00 -20.28
C ARG A 65 -0.66 -1.97 -20.82
N GLU A 66 0.22 -2.47 -19.94
CA GLU A 66 1.42 -3.20 -20.37
C GLU A 66 1.27 -4.72 -20.26
N LEU A 67 0.49 -5.22 -19.29
CA LEU A 67 0.42 -6.65 -19.01
C LEU A 67 -0.85 -7.30 -19.58
N ALA A 68 -2.04 -6.76 -19.29
CA ALA A 68 -3.29 -7.32 -19.79
C ALA A 68 -3.40 -7.21 -21.32
N GLY A 69 -2.84 -6.15 -21.91
CA GLY A 69 -2.75 -5.97 -23.36
C GLY A 69 -1.59 -6.71 -24.04
N HIS A 70 -0.71 -7.38 -23.27
CA HIS A 70 0.45 -8.06 -23.84
C HIS A 70 0.04 -9.29 -24.66
N GLY A 71 0.62 -9.46 -25.86
CA GLY A 71 0.25 -10.55 -26.77
C GLY A 71 0.32 -11.95 -26.14
N ALA A 72 1.36 -12.23 -25.35
CA ALA A 72 1.48 -13.51 -24.64
C ALA A 72 0.35 -13.76 -23.63
N VAL A 73 -0.15 -12.71 -22.97
CA VAL A 73 -1.26 -12.80 -22.01
C VAL A 73 -2.59 -12.96 -22.74
N LEU A 74 -2.78 -12.27 -23.86
CA LEU A 74 -3.99 -12.40 -24.68
C LEU A 74 -4.14 -13.78 -25.33
N LEU A 75 -3.03 -14.46 -25.65
CA LEU A 75 -3.03 -15.79 -26.26
C LEU A 75 -3.41 -16.91 -25.29
N ASP A 76 -3.34 -16.68 -23.98
CA ASP A 76 -3.60 -17.69 -22.96
C ASP A 76 -4.69 -17.23 -21.98
N ALA A 77 -5.85 -17.90 -22.03
CA ALA A 77 -7.00 -17.55 -21.20
C ALA A 77 -6.75 -17.70 -19.69
N PHE A 78 -5.90 -18.65 -19.28
CA PHE A 78 -5.53 -18.81 -17.88
C PHE A 78 -4.66 -17.63 -17.41
N TRP A 79 -3.70 -17.20 -18.24
CA TRP A 79 -2.84 -16.06 -17.92
C TRP A 79 -3.63 -14.76 -17.90
N TYR A 80 -4.47 -14.53 -18.90
CA TYR A 80 -5.37 -13.38 -18.90
C TYR A 80 -6.24 -13.35 -17.64
N GLY A 81 -6.86 -14.48 -17.28
CA GLY A 81 -7.64 -14.60 -16.05
C GLY A 81 -6.85 -14.24 -14.80
N LYS A 82 -5.61 -14.73 -14.65
CA LYS A 82 -4.76 -14.43 -13.49
C LYS A 82 -4.36 -12.95 -13.41
N VAL A 83 -4.07 -12.31 -14.53
CA VAL A 83 -3.77 -10.87 -14.56
C VAL A 83 -4.99 -10.05 -14.14
N ARG A 84 -6.19 -10.39 -14.64
CA ARG A 84 -7.44 -9.72 -14.25
C ARG A 84 -7.78 -9.93 -12.78
N GLU A 85 -7.60 -11.13 -12.25
CA GLU A 85 -7.79 -11.43 -10.82
C GLU A 85 -6.85 -10.59 -9.94
N ALA A 86 -5.55 -10.54 -10.28
CA ALA A 86 -4.58 -9.74 -9.55
C ALA A 86 -4.91 -8.24 -9.59
N GLN A 87 -5.32 -7.72 -10.76
CA GLN A 87 -5.75 -6.33 -10.90
C GLN A 87 -6.99 -6.01 -10.05
N ALA A 88 -7.98 -6.90 -10.04
CA ALA A 88 -9.19 -6.73 -9.23
C ALA A 88 -8.89 -6.74 -7.73
N LEU A 89 -7.98 -7.62 -7.29
CA LEU A 89 -7.51 -7.66 -5.90
C LEU A 89 -6.83 -6.35 -5.49
N LEU A 90 -5.94 -5.83 -6.34
CA LEU A 90 -5.21 -4.60 -6.06
C LEU A 90 -6.15 -3.38 -6.04
N TYR A 91 -7.10 -3.30 -6.97
CA TYR A 91 -8.10 -2.23 -7.00
C TYR A 91 -9.05 -2.28 -5.79
N SER A 92 -9.41 -3.48 -5.33
CA SER A 92 -10.20 -3.66 -4.11
C SER A 92 -9.44 -3.17 -2.87
N ALA A 93 -8.15 -3.52 -2.76
CA ALA A 93 -7.29 -3.02 -1.69
C ALA A 93 -7.16 -1.48 -1.72
N TYR A 94 -6.90 -0.91 -2.90
CA TYR A 94 -6.89 0.54 -3.10
C TYR A 94 -8.18 1.20 -2.62
N SER A 95 -9.33 0.69 -3.03
CA SER A 95 -10.65 1.26 -2.70
C SER A 95 -10.92 1.23 -1.19
N GLN A 96 -10.58 0.13 -0.52
CA GLN A 96 -10.73 0.00 0.93
C GLN A 96 -9.83 0.97 1.69
N VAL A 97 -8.55 1.08 1.30
CA VAL A 97 -7.61 2.01 1.94
C VAL A 97 -8.01 3.46 1.66
N ALA A 98 -8.49 3.77 0.45
CA ALA A 98 -8.95 5.11 0.10
C ALA A 98 -10.12 5.55 0.99
N GLN A 99 -11.08 4.66 1.29
CA GLN A 99 -12.17 4.96 2.21
C GLN A 99 -11.66 5.30 3.62
N VAL A 100 -10.74 4.50 4.15
CA VAL A 100 -10.14 4.75 5.48
C VAL A 100 -9.32 6.04 5.49
N HIS A 101 -8.56 6.30 4.43
CA HIS A 101 -7.76 7.52 4.28
C HIS A 101 -8.62 8.78 4.22
N LEU A 102 -9.71 8.77 3.43
CA LEU A 102 -10.61 9.91 3.28
C LEU A 102 -11.46 10.16 4.53
N ALA A 103 -11.71 9.13 5.35
CA ALA A 103 -12.42 9.25 6.62
C ALA A 103 -11.50 9.70 7.77
N ALA A 104 -10.19 9.71 7.58
CA ALA A 104 -9.25 10.13 8.61
C ALA A 104 -9.38 11.64 8.88
N PRO A 105 -9.27 12.08 10.15
CA PRO A 105 -9.24 13.48 10.47
C PRO A 105 -8.06 14.16 9.75
N LEU A 106 -8.28 15.39 9.29
CA LEU A 106 -7.20 16.19 8.74
C LEU A 106 -6.11 16.35 9.81
N PRO A 107 -4.82 16.29 9.45
CA PRO A 107 -3.75 16.58 10.40
C PRO A 107 -4.02 17.96 11.00
N GLU A 108 -3.96 18.08 12.33
CA GLU A 108 -4.05 19.37 13.00
C GLU A 108 -2.99 20.29 12.39
N GLU A 109 -3.41 21.42 11.80
CA GLU A 109 -2.46 22.46 11.41
C GLU A 109 -1.70 22.85 12.67
N GLU A 110 -0.40 22.55 12.75
CA GLU A 110 0.45 23.20 13.74
C GLU A 110 0.30 24.70 13.50
N SER A 111 -0.46 25.36 14.39
CA SER A 111 -0.64 26.80 14.35
C SER A 111 0.76 27.41 14.33
N LEU A 112 1.12 28.04 13.22
CA LEU A 112 2.26 28.93 13.14
C LEU A 112 1.95 30.08 14.10
N ASP A 113 2.28 29.88 15.38
CA ASP A 113 2.29 30.96 16.35
C ASP A 113 3.34 31.94 15.87
N SER A 114 2.85 32.99 15.22
CA SER A 114 3.60 34.13 14.74
C SER A 114 4.11 34.92 15.95
N GLY A 115 5.10 34.38 16.65
CA GLY A 115 5.83 35.04 17.72
C GLY A 115 6.85 36.03 17.16
N SER A 116 6.42 37.01 16.36
CA SER A 116 7.24 38.19 16.06
C SER A 116 7.08 39.16 17.24
N ALA A 117 7.90 38.96 18.27
CA ALA A 117 8.12 39.97 19.30
C ALA A 117 9.24 40.90 18.80
N HIS A 118 8.83 42.10 18.36
CA HIS A 118 9.69 43.27 18.24
C HIS A 118 10.05 43.85 19.61
#